data_AF-A0A943ZW41-F1
#
_entry.id   AF-A0A943ZW41-F1
#
_cell.length_a   1.000
_cell.length_b   1.000
_cell.length_c   1.000
_cell.angle_alpha   90.00
_cell.angle_beta   90.00
_cell.angle_gamma   90.00
#
_symmetry.space_group_name_H-M   'P 1'
#
loop_
_entity.id
_entity.type
_entity.pdbx_description
1 polymer ?
#
loop_
_entity_poly.entity_id
_entity_poly.type
_entity_poly.pdbx_seq_one_letter_code
_entity_poly.pdbx_strand_id
1 'polypeptide(L)'
;MAVVIFCMSSFNGTKSSQQSWSLVKPVVRYLASKCSVETTTKVVNSDNAINREAETEITTKSSINIFRFEKNSKGRIILSKEQWRAITQGINKFARKSAHVFMYFLLTLFLIAGFSNINSKLSNYYILFSLLCNLVYAVTDEVHQIFTDRTSTVSDVFIDLFGGLVSVAVYILVKKSLIKKEMRKIQNEQ
;
A
#
# COMPACT_ATOMS: atom_id res chain seq x y z
N MET A 1 0.62 -2.44 -20.17
CA MET A 1 0.35 -2.58 -18.73
C MET A 1 0.70 -3.96 -18.20
N ALA A 2 0.12 -5.05 -18.72
CA ALA A 2 0.49 -6.42 -18.31
C ALA A 2 2.02 -6.67 -18.35
N VAL A 3 2.68 -6.43 -19.48
CA VAL A 3 4.15 -6.57 -19.59
C VAL A 3 4.93 -5.77 -18.54
N VAL A 4 4.43 -4.61 -18.11
CA VAL A 4 5.06 -3.82 -17.05
C VAL A 4 4.88 -4.48 -15.69
N ILE A 5 3.70 -5.02 -15.40
CA ILE A 5 3.44 -5.79 -14.17
C ILE A 5 4.35 -7.02 -14.15
N PHE A 6 4.38 -7.79 -15.24
CA PHE A 6 5.23 -8.96 -15.38
C PHE A 6 6.72 -8.64 -15.19
N CYS A 7 7.23 -7.59 -15.84
CA CYS A 7 8.62 -7.16 -15.66
C CYS A 7 8.90 -6.70 -14.22
N MET A 8 7.97 -5.96 -13.59
CA MET A 8 8.10 -5.50 -12.19
C MET A 8 8.15 -6.67 -11.19
N SER A 9 7.37 -7.71 -11.45
CA SER A 9 7.31 -8.91 -10.60
C SER A 9 8.49 -9.85 -10.84
N SER A 10 9.02 -9.87 -12.07
CA SER A 10 10.23 -10.61 -12.47
C SER A 10 11.53 -10.00 -11.91
N PHE A 11 11.56 -8.72 -11.52
CA PHE A 11 12.77 -8.14 -10.92
C PHE A 11 13.07 -8.76 -9.55
N ASN A 12 14.27 -9.33 -9.35
CA ASN A 12 14.78 -9.86 -8.07
C ASN A 12 14.58 -8.94 -6.85
N GLY A 13 14.51 -9.52 -5.63
CA GLY A 13 14.28 -8.84 -4.32
C GLY A 13 14.98 -7.50 -4.18
N THR A 14 16.25 -7.52 -4.56
CA THR A 14 17.21 -6.44 -4.48
C THR A 14 16.99 -5.35 -5.54
N LYS A 15 16.68 -5.73 -6.80
CA LYS A 15 16.45 -4.77 -7.90
C LYS A 15 15.13 -4.01 -7.75
N SER A 16 14.06 -4.71 -7.35
CA SER A 16 12.77 -4.09 -7.02
C SER A 16 12.91 -3.14 -5.83
N SER A 17 13.65 -3.55 -4.79
CA SER A 17 13.96 -2.66 -3.66
C SER A 17 14.65 -1.39 -4.14
N GLN A 18 15.62 -1.49 -5.04
CA GLN A 18 16.43 -0.37 -5.52
C GLN A 18 15.64 0.65 -6.34
N GLN A 19 14.66 0.20 -7.13
CA GLN A 19 13.73 1.08 -7.85
C GLN A 19 12.73 1.75 -6.90
N SER A 20 12.13 1.02 -5.95
CA SER A 20 11.23 1.64 -4.95
C SER A 20 11.97 2.68 -4.08
N TRP A 21 13.26 2.46 -3.80
CA TRP A 21 14.09 3.44 -3.09
C TRP A 21 14.18 4.79 -3.81
N SER A 22 14.11 4.88 -5.14
CA SER A 22 14.16 6.18 -5.83
C SER A 22 12.93 7.04 -5.52
N LEU A 23 11.76 6.41 -5.42
CA LEU A 23 10.48 7.07 -5.10
C LEU A 23 10.38 7.42 -3.61
N VAL A 24 10.96 6.58 -2.75
CA VAL A 24 10.88 6.73 -1.29
C VAL A 24 11.95 7.67 -0.71
N LYS A 25 13.05 7.90 -1.45
CA LYS A 25 14.16 8.83 -1.10
C LYS A 25 13.71 10.19 -0.55
N PRO A 26 12.82 10.96 -1.19
CA PRO A 26 12.42 12.28 -0.68
C PRO A 26 11.71 12.19 0.67
N VAL A 27 10.82 11.20 0.84
CA VAL A 27 10.10 10.96 2.11
C VAL A 27 11.07 10.56 3.21
N VAL A 28 12.02 9.66 2.92
CA VAL A 28 13.02 9.22 3.90
C VAL A 28 13.97 10.35 4.27
N ARG A 29 14.37 11.22 3.33
CA ARG A 29 15.17 12.42 3.63
C ARG A 29 14.41 13.41 4.52
N TYR A 30 13.12 13.62 4.24
CA TYR A 30 12.26 14.45 5.07
C TYR A 30 12.16 13.90 6.50
N LEU A 31 11.87 12.61 6.65
CA LEU A 31 11.81 11.96 7.97
C LEU A 31 13.18 11.99 8.68
N ALA A 32 14.28 11.80 7.95
CA ALA A 32 15.64 11.87 8.49
C ALA A 32 15.97 13.29 9.02
N SER A 33 15.44 14.34 8.40
CA SER A 33 15.59 15.72 8.89
C SER A 33 14.83 15.99 10.20
N LYS A 34 13.74 15.25 10.44
CA LYS A 34 12.88 15.38 11.63
C LYS A 34 13.28 14.46 12.78
N CYS A 35 14.13 13.46 12.50
CA CYS A 35 14.59 12.48 13.48
C CYS A 35 16.09 12.62 13.74
N SER A 36 16.52 12.29 14.94
CA SER A 36 17.94 12.10 15.28
C SER A 36 18.18 10.61 15.42
N VAL A 37 18.97 10.02 14.52
CA VAL A 37 19.38 8.62 14.63
C VAL A 37 20.59 8.54 15.56
N GLU A 38 20.45 7.88 16.70
CA GLU A 38 21.56 7.69 17.63
C GLU A 38 22.50 6.58 17.13
N THR A 39 23.79 6.91 17.06
CA THR A 39 24.83 6.04 16.49
C THR A 39 25.32 4.97 17.47
N THR A 40 24.91 5.05 18.74
CA THR A 40 25.49 4.31 19.86
C THR A 40 24.80 2.98 20.15
N THR A 41 25.53 1.90 19.89
CA THR A 41 25.54 0.75 20.79
C THR A 41 25.94 1.23 22.18
N LYS A 42 24.98 1.54 23.04
CA LYS A 42 25.21 1.50 24.48
C LYS A 42 24.42 0.33 25.02
N VAL A 43 25.17 -0.69 25.45
CA VAL A 43 24.75 -1.62 26.49
C VAL A 43 24.11 -0.76 27.57
N VAL A 44 22.81 -0.90 27.77
CA VAL A 44 22.14 -0.33 28.95
C VAL A 44 22.67 -1.13 30.11
N ASN A 45 23.73 -0.61 30.74
CA ASN A 45 24.00 -0.97 32.11
C ASN A 45 22.87 -0.34 32.91
N SER A 46 22.10 -1.20 33.58
CA SER A 46 21.41 -0.86 34.81
C SER A 46 22.31 0.05 35.63
N ASP A 47 21.72 1.12 36.16
CA ASP A 47 22.11 1.86 37.37
C ASP A 47 21.97 3.37 37.15
N ASN A 48 20.75 3.87 37.43
CA ASN A 48 20.52 4.98 38.37
C ASN A 48 19.03 5.33 38.45
N ALA A 49 18.33 4.52 39.24
CA ALA A 49 17.65 4.92 40.47
C ALA A 49 16.96 6.30 40.58
N ILE A 50 15.63 6.22 40.79
CA ILE A 50 14.89 6.74 41.96
C ILE A 50 14.53 8.25 41.98
N ASN A 51 13.22 8.54 41.80
CA ASN A 51 12.30 9.33 42.65
C ASN A 51 11.17 9.92 41.78
N ARG A 52 9.86 9.93 42.10
CA ARG A 52 8.99 9.41 43.17
C ARG A 52 7.54 9.51 42.64
N GLU A 53 6.71 8.51 42.99
CA GLU A 53 5.35 8.58 43.57
C GLU A 53 4.50 9.84 43.29
N ALA A 54 3.21 9.83 43.00
CA ALA A 54 2.16 8.82 42.96
C ALA A 54 0.93 9.48 42.28
N GLU A 55 0.19 8.75 41.46
CA GLU A 55 -1.28 8.85 41.42
C GLU A 55 -1.84 7.63 40.69
N THR A 56 -2.27 6.67 41.51
CA THR A 56 -3.10 5.54 41.13
C THR A 56 -4.55 6.02 41.00
N GLU A 57 -5.08 6.09 39.78
CA GLU A 57 -6.53 6.11 39.56
C GLU A 57 -6.92 5.18 38.39
N ILE A 58 -7.03 3.91 38.75
CA ILE A 58 -8.13 2.98 38.47
C ILE A 58 -8.98 3.23 37.19
N THR A 59 -8.84 2.28 36.26
CA THR A 59 -9.86 1.66 35.38
C THR A 59 -10.17 2.19 33.98
N THR A 60 -10.19 1.21 33.06
CA THR A 60 -10.90 1.17 31.77
C THR A 60 -10.46 2.18 30.71
N LYS A 61 -9.55 1.74 29.81
CA LYS A 61 -9.66 1.87 28.34
C LYS A 61 -8.41 1.30 27.66
N SER A 62 -8.63 0.24 26.86
CA SER A 62 -7.80 -0.25 25.75
C SER A 62 -6.29 -0.05 25.86
N SER A 63 -5.56 -1.12 26.16
CA SER A 63 -4.09 -1.22 26.17
C SER A 63 -3.49 -0.95 24.79
N ILE A 64 -3.51 0.29 24.33
CA ILE A 64 -2.62 0.77 23.29
C ILE A 64 -1.40 1.27 24.06
N ASN A 65 -0.38 0.42 24.18
CA ASN A 65 0.96 0.88 24.51
C ASN A 65 1.39 1.80 23.35
N ILE A 66 1.03 3.08 23.44
CA ILE A 66 1.49 4.11 22.49
C ILE A 66 3.00 4.14 22.63
N PHE A 67 3.67 3.58 21.63
CA PHE A 67 5.12 3.57 21.50
C PHE A 67 5.64 5.00 21.70
N ARG A 68 6.13 5.30 22.90
CA ARG A 68 6.50 6.66 23.30
C ARG A 68 7.89 6.94 22.77
N PHE A 69 7.94 7.61 21.63
CA PHE A 69 9.18 8.08 21.03
C PHE A 69 9.80 9.17 21.91
N GLU A 70 11.04 8.96 22.34
CA GLU A 70 11.79 9.94 23.12
C GLU A 70 12.17 11.13 22.23
N LYS A 71 11.92 12.35 22.72
CA LYS A 71 12.23 13.58 21.99
C LYS A 71 13.43 14.25 22.64
N ASN A 72 14.40 14.69 21.84
CA ASN A 72 15.50 15.50 22.33
C ASN A 72 15.05 16.93 22.67
N SER A 73 15.95 17.72 23.28
CA SER A 73 15.72 19.13 23.64
C SER A 73 15.35 20.05 22.47
N LYS A 74 15.52 19.59 21.21
CA LYS A 74 15.10 20.29 19.98
C LYS A 74 13.76 19.77 19.42
N GLY A 75 13.05 18.93 20.18
CA GLY A 75 11.79 18.30 19.79
C GLY A 75 11.90 17.21 18.73
N ARG A 76 13.11 16.77 18.36
CA ARG A 76 13.33 15.70 17.35
C ARG A 76 13.19 14.33 18.00
N ILE A 77 12.55 13.42 17.28
CA ILE A 77 12.40 12.02 17.68
C ILE A 77 13.76 11.33 17.64
N ILE A 78 14.16 10.69 18.73
CA ILE A 78 15.36 9.88 18.82
C ILE A 78 15.02 8.45 18.38
N LEU A 79 15.73 7.93 17.40
CA LEU A 79 15.55 6.57 16.88
C LEU A 79 16.88 5.83 16.93
N SER A 80 16.87 4.60 17.42
CA SER A 80 17.99 3.68 17.25
C SER A 80 18.20 3.35 15.77
N LYS A 81 19.42 2.96 15.39
CA LYS A 81 19.72 2.48 14.04
C LYS A 81 18.79 1.36 13.59
N GLU A 82 18.46 0.41 14.47
CA GLU A 82 17.56 -0.71 14.14
C GLU A 82 16.14 -0.24 13.87
N GLN A 83 15.61 0.68 14.70
CA GLN A 83 14.28 1.27 14.46
C GLN A 83 14.23 2.05 13.14
N TRP A 84 15.28 2.80 12.83
CA TRP A 84 15.36 3.54 11.56
C TRP A 84 15.37 2.60 10.34
N ARG A 85 16.10 1.47 10.43
CA ARG A 85 16.09 0.44 9.39
C ARG A 85 14.72 -0.20 9.24
N ALA A 86 14.05 -0.53 10.35
CA ALA A 86 12.71 -1.12 10.31
C ALA A 86 11.67 -0.18 9.66
N ILE A 87 11.68 1.11 10.03
CA ILE A 87 10.77 2.12 9.45
C ILE A 87 11.02 2.28 7.95
N THR A 88 12.29 2.44 7.54
CA THR A 88 12.62 2.65 6.13
C THR A 88 12.30 1.43 5.27
N GLN A 89 12.57 0.22 5.75
CA GLN A 89 12.16 -1.01 5.07
C GLN A 89 10.64 -1.15 4.98
N GLY A 90 9.92 -0.80 6.06
CA GLY A 90 8.46 -0.80 6.09
C GLY A 90 7.85 0.14 5.05
N ILE A 91 8.34 1.38 4.98
CA ILE A 91 7.91 2.37 3.98
C ILE A 91 8.18 1.85 2.57
N ASN A 92 9.37 1.28 2.32
CA ASN A 92 9.71 0.75 1.01
C ASN A 92 8.80 -0.40 0.59
N LYS A 93 8.54 -1.35 1.50
CA LYS A 93 7.62 -2.46 1.28
C LYS A 93 6.20 -1.97 1.02
N PHE A 94 5.74 -0.99 1.79
CA PHE A 94 4.41 -0.38 1.62
C PHE A 94 4.27 0.32 0.27
N ALA A 95 5.23 1.16 -0.12
CA ALA A 95 5.23 1.87 -1.39
C ALA A 95 5.21 0.92 -2.59
N ARG A 96 5.91 -0.21 -2.50
CA ARG A 96 5.87 -1.25 -3.53
C ARG A 96 4.49 -1.90 -3.63
N LYS A 97 3.92 -2.31 -2.49
CA LYS A 97 2.59 -2.95 -2.46
C LYS A 97 1.49 -2.00 -2.95
N SER A 98 1.52 -0.73 -2.57
CA SER A 98 0.53 0.25 -3.04
C SER A 98 0.63 0.51 -4.54
N ALA A 99 1.84 0.56 -5.10
CA ALA A 99 2.03 0.67 -6.55
C ALA A 99 1.46 -0.54 -7.29
N HIS A 100 1.62 -1.74 -6.74
CA HIS A 100 1.09 -2.96 -7.33
C HIS A 100 -0.45 -2.95 -7.36
N VAL A 101 -1.08 -2.65 -6.22
CA VAL A 101 -2.53 -2.47 -6.11
C VAL A 101 -3.05 -1.44 -7.10
N PHE A 102 -2.34 -0.31 -7.26
CA PHE A 102 -2.72 0.73 -8.21
C PHE A 102 -2.61 0.28 -9.68
N MET A 103 -1.61 -0.54 -10.00
CA MET A 103 -1.45 -1.11 -11.33
C MET A 103 -2.56 -2.09 -11.67
N TYR A 104 -2.96 -2.95 -10.73
CA TYR A 104 -4.09 -3.87 -10.91
C TYR A 104 -5.44 -3.15 -10.96
N PHE A 105 -5.59 -2.06 -10.21
CA PHE A 105 -6.73 -1.16 -10.33
C PHE A 105 -6.86 -0.61 -11.76
N LEU A 106 -5.76 -0.09 -12.33
CA LEU A 106 -5.75 0.43 -13.70
C LEU A 106 -5.97 -0.68 -14.72
N LEU A 107 -5.32 -1.84 -14.56
CA LEU A 107 -5.51 -2.98 -15.45
C LEU A 107 -6.99 -3.36 -15.54
N THR A 108 -7.65 -3.52 -14.39
CA THR A 108 -9.07 -3.86 -14.32
C THR A 108 -9.94 -2.77 -14.94
N LEU A 109 -9.60 -1.48 -14.73
CA LEU A 109 -10.35 -0.37 -15.31
C LEU A 109 -10.28 -0.37 -16.84
N PHE A 110 -9.09 -0.61 -17.40
CA PHE A 110 -8.88 -0.70 -18.83
C PHE A 110 -9.58 -1.91 -19.45
N LEU A 111 -9.59 -3.06 -18.77
CA LEU A 111 -10.33 -4.24 -19.20
C LEU A 111 -11.83 -3.95 -19.25
N ILE A 112 -12.39 -3.35 -18.19
CA ILE A 112 -13.81 -2.97 -18.15
C ILE A 112 -14.13 -1.98 -19.28
N ALA A 113 -13.30 -0.97 -19.51
CA ALA A 113 -13.49 0.01 -20.58
C ALA A 113 -13.44 -0.65 -21.96
N GLY A 114 -12.48 -1.55 -22.20
CA GLY A 114 -12.35 -2.29 -23.46
C GLY A 114 -13.55 -3.20 -23.72
N PHE A 115 -13.93 -4.04 -22.75
CA PHE A 115 -15.05 -4.97 -22.91
C PHE A 115 -16.41 -4.27 -22.95
N SER A 116 -16.57 -3.09 -22.33
CA SER A 116 -17.81 -2.33 -22.38
C SER A 116 -18.17 -1.83 -23.79
N ASN A 117 -17.19 -1.72 -24.69
CA ASN A 117 -17.40 -1.26 -26.07
C ASN A 117 -17.63 -2.43 -27.06
N ILE A 118 -17.53 -3.68 -26.62
CA ILE A 118 -17.71 -4.84 -27.48
C ILE A 118 -19.20 -5.22 -27.52
N ASN A 119 -19.83 -5.02 -28.68
CA ASN A 119 -21.22 -5.39 -28.99
C ASN A 119 -21.40 -6.92 -29.06
N SER A 120 -21.28 -7.61 -27.93
CA SER A 120 -21.53 -9.05 -27.83
C SER A 120 -22.47 -9.37 -26.66
N LYS A 121 -23.07 -10.57 -26.67
CA LYS A 121 -23.87 -11.10 -25.54
C LYS A 121 -23.10 -11.13 -24.21
N LEU A 122 -21.77 -11.02 -24.23
CA LEU A 122 -20.90 -10.91 -23.05
C LEU A 122 -20.95 -9.52 -22.40
N SER A 123 -21.61 -8.53 -23.01
CA SER A 123 -21.81 -7.18 -22.45
C SER A 123 -22.51 -7.18 -21.09
N ASN A 124 -23.19 -8.25 -20.68
CA ASN A 124 -23.79 -8.35 -19.34
C ASN A 124 -22.79 -8.86 -18.28
N TYR A 125 -21.72 -9.53 -18.71
CA TYR A 125 -20.74 -10.21 -17.83
C TYR A 125 -19.33 -9.60 -17.89
N TYR A 126 -19.14 -8.51 -18.62
CA TYR A 126 -17.84 -7.85 -18.80
C TYR A 126 -17.12 -7.50 -17.49
N ILE A 127 -17.86 -7.13 -16.44
CA ILE A 127 -17.30 -6.87 -15.11
C ILE A 127 -16.73 -8.16 -14.49
N LEU A 128 -17.50 -9.25 -14.55
CA LEU A 128 -17.08 -10.55 -14.02
C LEU A 128 -15.87 -11.09 -14.79
N PHE A 129 -15.88 -10.97 -16.11
CA PHE A 129 -14.76 -11.38 -16.96
C PHE A 129 -13.49 -10.56 -16.66
N SER A 130 -13.62 -9.25 -16.47
CA SER A 130 -12.48 -8.38 -16.11
C SER A 130 -11.88 -8.76 -14.76
N LEU A 131 -12.71 -9.08 -13.77
CA LEU A 131 -12.25 -9.56 -12.45
C LEU A 131 -11.60 -10.93 -12.54
N LEU A 132 -12.13 -11.84 -13.36
CA LEU A 132 -11.52 -13.16 -13.58
C LEU A 132 -10.14 -13.03 -14.25
N CYS A 133 -10.01 -12.17 -15.26
CA CYS A 133 -8.72 -11.85 -15.86
C CYS A 133 -7.74 -11.26 -14.84
N ASN A 134 -8.21 -10.36 -13.97
CA ASN A 134 -7.39 -9.81 -12.88
C ASN A 134 -6.91 -10.89 -11.90
N LEU A 135 -7.80 -11.82 -11.52
CA LEU A 135 -7.48 -12.95 -10.64
C LEU A 135 -6.42 -13.86 -11.27
N VAL A 136 -6.61 -14.28 -12.52
CA VAL A 136 -5.67 -15.15 -13.23
C VAL A 136 -4.30 -14.47 -13.33
N TYR A 137 -4.29 -13.15 -13.56
CA TYR A 137 -3.05 -12.39 -13.62
C TYR A 137 -2.34 -12.34 -12.27
N ALA A 138 -3.05 -12.02 -11.18
CA ALA A 138 -2.48 -11.97 -9.83
C ALA A 138 -1.93 -13.34 -9.40
N VAL A 139 -2.63 -14.43 -9.72
CA VAL A 139 -2.15 -15.81 -9.46
C VAL A 139 -0.89 -16.10 -10.25
N THR A 140 -0.86 -15.74 -11.54
CA THR A 140 0.32 -15.95 -12.39
C THR A 140 1.54 -15.20 -11.85
N ASP A 141 1.33 -14.03 -11.27
CA ASP A 141 2.38 -13.19 -10.71
C ASP A 141 3.01 -13.79 -9.46
N GLU A 142 2.20 -14.29 -8.53
CA GLU A 142 2.69 -15.00 -7.34
C GLU A 142 3.36 -16.33 -7.70
N VAL A 143 2.82 -17.06 -8.69
CA VAL A 143 3.48 -18.27 -9.21
C VAL A 143 4.86 -17.92 -9.78
N HIS A 144 4.99 -16.83 -10.52
CA HIS A 144 6.28 -16.35 -11.02
C HIS A 144 7.22 -15.93 -9.87
N GLN A 145 6.68 -15.35 -8.80
CA GLN A 145 7.43 -14.98 -7.60
C GLN A 145 7.99 -16.20 -6.84
N ILE A 146 7.25 -17.32 -6.83
CA ILE A 146 7.72 -18.62 -6.30
C ILE A 146 8.95 -19.10 -7.08
N PHE A 147 8.93 -19.00 -8.41
CA PHE A 147 10.07 -19.37 -9.26
C PHE A 147 11.31 -18.47 -9.09
N THR A 148 11.15 -17.30 -8.46
CA THR A 148 12.22 -16.31 -8.25
C THR A 148 12.73 -16.31 -6.80
N ASP A 149 12.54 -17.40 -6.05
CA ASP A 149 13.01 -17.60 -4.66
C ASP A 149 12.57 -16.48 -3.69
N ARG A 150 11.33 -16.00 -3.81
CA ARG A 150 10.75 -15.02 -2.90
C ARG A 150 9.60 -15.61 -2.10
N THR A 151 9.40 -15.07 -0.89
CA THR A 151 8.22 -15.39 -0.08
C THR A 151 6.96 -14.85 -0.77
N SER A 152 6.28 -15.70 -1.53
CA SER A 152 4.92 -15.50 -2.02
C SER A 152 3.94 -15.78 -0.88
N THR A 153 2.96 -14.92 -0.67
CA THR A 153 1.90 -15.18 0.31
C THR A 153 0.56 -15.05 -0.40
N VAL A 154 -0.36 -15.98 -0.16
CA VAL A 154 -1.72 -15.94 -0.73
C VAL A 154 -2.43 -14.60 -0.40
N SER A 155 -2.07 -13.98 0.73
CA SER A 155 -2.50 -12.63 1.11
C SER A 155 -2.19 -11.55 0.08
N ASP A 156 -1.12 -11.68 -0.70
CA ASP A 156 -0.75 -10.70 -1.73
C ASP A 156 -1.71 -10.77 -2.93
N VAL A 157 -2.14 -11.97 -3.35
CA VAL A 157 -3.22 -12.15 -4.35
C VAL A 157 -4.51 -11.46 -3.90
N PHE A 158 -4.90 -11.60 -2.63
CA PHE A 158 -6.11 -10.97 -2.11
C PHE A 158 -6.02 -9.44 -2.14
N ILE A 159 -4.84 -8.88 -1.89
CA ILE A 159 -4.60 -7.43 -1.96
C ILE A 159 -4.73 -6.93 -3.41
N ASP A 160 -4.22 -7.67 -4.39
CA ASP A 160 -4.33 -7.31 -5.81
C ASP A 160 -5.76 -7.47 -6.35
N LEU A 161 -6.49 -8.49 -5.88
CA LEU A 161 -7.92 -8.65 -6.11
C LEU A 161 -8.73 -7.48 -5.53
N PHE A 162 -8.36 -7.01 -4.34
CA PHE A 162 -8.99 -5.85 -3.73
C PHE A 162 -8.81 -4.59 -4.59
N GLY A 163 -7.63 -4.40 -5.19
CA GLY A 163 -7.40 -3.33 -6.17
C GLY A 163 -8.34 -3.39 -7.37
N GLY A 164 -8.58 -4.59 -7.91
CA GLY A 164 -9.57 -4.82 -8.96
C GLY A 164 -11.00 -4.53 -8.53
N LEU A 165 -11.38 -4.91 -7.31
CA LEU A 165 -12.72 -4.65 -6.77
C LEU A 165 -12.98 -3.15 -6.58
N VAL A 166 -11.99 -2.41 -6.07
CA VAL A 166 -12.04 -0.94 -5.96
C VAL A 166 -12.22 -0.30 -7.33
N SER A 167 -11.55 -0.83 -8.36
CA SER A 167 -11.71 -0.37 -9.76
C SER A 167 -13.13 -0.50 -10.27
N VAL A 168 -13.76 -1.66 -10.04
CA VAL A 168 -15.17 -1.88 -10.39
C VAL A 168 -16.08 -0.90 -9.67
N ALA A 169 -15.89 -0.69 -8.36
CA ALA A 169 -16.69 0.25 -7.58
C ALA A 169 -16.59 1.68 -8.12
N VAL A 170 -15.37 2.15 -8.42
CA VAL A 170 -15.14 3.47 -9.02
C VAL A 170 -15.82 3.59 -10.39
N TYR A 171 -15.69 2.57 -11.24
CA TYR A 171 -16.33 2.57 -12.56
C TYR A 171 -17.86 2.73 -12.47
N ILE A 172 -18.52 1.99 -11.58
CA ILE A 172 -19.97 2.08 -11.37
C ILE A 172 -20.37 3.48 -10.88
N LEU A 173 -19.62 4.06 -9.93
CA LEU A 173 -19.87 5.40 -9.42
C LEU A 173 -19.74 6.48 -10.51
N VAL A 174 -18.71 6.38 -11.35
CA VAL A 174 -18.51 7.29 -12.48
C VAL A 174 -19.63 7.16 -13.49
N LYS A 175 -19.97 5.93 -13.91
CA LYS A 175 -21.07 5.68 -14.86
C LYS A 175 -22.40 6.22 -14.34
N LYS A 176 -22.73 5.99 -13.07
CA LYS A 176 -23.94 6.52 -12.43
C LYS A 176 -23.95 8.05 -12.39
N SER A 177 -22.80 8.67 -12.11
CA SER A 177 -22.67 10.14 -12.07
C SER A 177 -22.84 10.77 -13.45
N LEU A 178 -22.33 10.12 -14.51
CA LEU A 178 -22.50 10.56 -15.90
C LEU A 178 -23.96 10.47 -16.35
N ILE A 179 -24.62 9.34 -16.11
CA ILE A 179 -26.05 9.16 -16.44
C ILE A 179 -26.91 10.20 -15.69
N LYS A 180 -26.64 10.43 -14.40
CA LYS A 180 -27.33 11.46 -13.61
C LYS A 180 -27.07 12.88 -14.13
N LYS A 181 -25.94 13.14 -14.76
CA LYS A 181 -25.63 14.44 -15.36
C LYS A 181 -26.41 14.65 -16.66
N GLU A 182 -26.49 13.63 -17.51
CA GLU A 182 -27.28 13.68 -18.76
C GLU A 182 -28.78 13.82 -18.48
N MET A 183 -29.33 13.04 -17.54
CA MET A 183 -30.73 13.16 -17.13
C MET A 183 -31.09 14.57 -16.65
N ARG A 184 -30.19 15.23 -15.91
CA ARG A 184 -30.39 16.61 -15.44
C ARG A 184 -30.34 17.65 -16.56
N LYS A 185 -29.57 17.42 -17.64
CA LYS A 185 -29.57 18.32 -18.80
C LYS A 185 -30.91 18.26 -19.52
N ILE A 186 -31.40 17.05 -19.81
CA ILE A 186 -32.69 16.84 -20.48
C ILE A 186 -33.82 17.52 -19.70
N GLN A 187 -33.79 17.44 -18.36
CA GLN A 187 -34.80 18.01 -17.49
C GLN A 187 -34.71 19.55 -17.35
N ASN A 188 -33.57 20.16 -17.67
CA ASN A 188 -33.38 21.61 -17.69
C ASN A 188 -33.65 22.23 -19.07
N GLU A 189 -33.71 21.41 -20.12
CA GLU A 189 -34.02 21.82 -21.50
C GLU A 189 -35.53 21.72 -21.82
N GLN A 190 -36.33 21.12 -20.93
CA GLN A 190 -37.81 21.11 -20.96
C GLN A 190 -38.39 22.16 -20.01
#